data_AF-A0A1G4IU76-F1
#
_entry.id   AF-A0A1G4IU76-F1
#
_cell.length_a   1.000
_cell.length_b   1.000
_cell.length_c   1.000
_cell.angle_alpha   90.00
_cell.angle_beta   90.00
_cell.angle_gamma   90.00
#
_symmetry.space_group_name_H-M   'P 1'
#
loop_
_entity.id
_entity.type
_entity.pdbx_description
1 polymer ?
#
loop_
_entity_poly.entity_id
_entity_poly.type
_entity_poly.pdbx_seq_one_letter_code
_entity_poly.pdbx_strand_id
1 'polypeptide(L)'
;MTFIFLTYLSKFVLVSMVYYLIVFPFVLGINTVLWGPLGITVAVVHSILQVNMYATALTRLHSFEYATLMFEKLVKSRSDHAALVNLIYLPAVQPMRVEPKRHWSKSIPVLLFKLAIRASNFSVLFVISFVPIAGVFIVRLLRSGAIGYQYSVPFLAMQKPLQLNQGDVFYREFGRYAAFGIVSGFLECMPLLSGLIIASNYIGRGFWLLDESRSNHIS
;
A
#
# COMPACT_ATOMS: atom_id res chain seq x y z
N MET A 1 3.67 5.19 15.92
CA MET A 1 2.96 6.29 15.25
C MET A 1 3.91 7.39 14.80
N THR A 2 4.66 8.01 15.71
CA THR A 2 5.62 9.09 15.39
C THR A 2 6.66 8.71 14.35
N PHE A 3 7.25 7.51 14.43
CA PHE A 3 8.22 7.02 13.44
C PHE A 3 7.63 6.91 12.03
N ILE A 4 6.43 6.34 11.86
CA ILE A 4 5.76 6.23 10.55
C ILE A 4 5.51 7.61 9.95
N PHE A 5 5.07 8.56 10.78
CA PHE A 5 4.88 9.95 10.36
C PHE A 5 6.18 10.62 9.91
N LEU A 6 7.28 10.42 10.66
CA LEU A 6 8.59 10.96 10.31
C LEU A 6 9.13 10.35 9.01
N THR A 7 8.99 9.03 8.85
CA THR A 7 9.33 8.34 7.60
C THR A 7 8.51 8.90 6.43
N TYR A 8 7.20 9.11 6.63
CA TYR A 8 6.33 9.70 5.63
C TYR A 8 6.82 11.10 5.21
N LEU A 9 7.10 11.97 6.18
CA LEU A 9 7.59 13.32 5.90
C LEU A 9 8.91 13.29 5.11
N SER A 10 9.85 12.42 5.51
CA SER A 10 11.12 12.23 4.80
C SER A 10 10.91 11.77 3.34
N LYS A 11 10.01 10.80 3.10
CA LYS A 11 9.69 10.34 1.74
C LYS A 11 8.94 11.40 0.94
N PHE A 12 8.06 12.17 1.57
CA PHE A 12 7.34 13.26 0.92
C PHE A 12 8.31 14.33 0.40
N VAL A 13 9.26 14.76 1.22
CA VAL A 13 10.30 15.72 0.81
C VAL A 13 11.17 15.17 -0.32
N LEU A 14 11.66 13.93 -0.19
CA LEU A 14 12.52 13.31 -1.21
C LEU A 14 11.79 13.17 -2.56
N VAL A 15 10.56 12.66 -2.54
CA VAL A 15 9.74 12.51 -3.75
C VAL A 15 9.40 13.87 -4.34
N SER A 16 9.10 14.87 -3.50
CA SER A 16 8.86 16.25 -3.95
C SER A 16 10.06 16.80 -4.70
N MET A 17 11.28 16.68 -4.17
CA MET A 17 12.49 17.17 -4.85
C MET A 17 12.66 16.57 -6.25
N VAL A 18 12.52 15.24 -6.37
CA VAL A 18 12.65 14.55 -7.66
C VAL A 18 11.50 14.95 -8.61
N TYR A 19 10.28 15.04 -8.10
CA TYR A 19 9.10 15.38 -8.88
C TYR A 19 9.17 16.82 -9.42
N TYR A 20 9.55 17.79 -8.59
CA TYR A 20 9.63 19.19 -8.99
C TYR A 20 10.75 19.45 -10.00
N LEU A 21 11.83 18.65 -9.96
CA LEU A 21 12.94 18.77 -10.91
C LEU A 21 12.60 18.14 -12.27
N ILE A 22 11.91 16.99 -12.28
CA ILE A 22 11.75 16.18 -13.50
C ILE A 22 10.35 16.32 -14.10
N VAL A 23 9.29 16.20 -13.30
CA VAL A 23 7.91 16.01 -13.80
C VAL A 23 7.13 17.32 -13.78
N PHE A 24 7.33 18.16 -12.77
CA PHE A 24 6.57 19.40 -12.59
C PHE A 24 6.64 20.38 -13.77
N PRO A 25 7.78 20.60 -14.46
CA PRO A 25 7.82 21.51 -15.61
C PRO A 25 6.84 21.10 -16.73
N PHE A 26 6.71 19.79 -16.99
CA PHE A 26 5.77 19.26 -17.97
C PHE A 26 4.32 19.42 -17.52
N VAL A 27 4.05 19.10 -16.25
CA VAL A 27 2.71 19.25 -15.67
C VAL A 27 2.27 20.70 -15.65
N LEU A 28 3.17 21.63 -15.31
CA LEU A 28 2.91 23.06 -15.34
C LEU A 28 2.63 23.53 -16.76
N GLY A 29 3.45 23.13 -17.74
CA GLY A 29 3.27 23.48 -19.14
C GLY A 29 1.91 23.01 -19.68
N ILE A 30 1.57 21.73 -19.50
CA ILE A 30 0.30 21.15 -19.95
C ILE A 30 -0.89 21.88 -19.30
N ASN A 31 -0.88 22.07 -17.98
CA ASN A 31 -1.98 22.72 -17.30
C ASN A 31 -2.12 24.20 -17.66
N THR A 32 -1.02 24.92 -17.84
CA THR A 32 -1.03 26.34 -18.24
C THR A 32 -1.57 26.51 -19.65
N VAL A 33 -1.26 25.59 -20.58
CA VAL A 33 -1.81 25.61 -21.94
C VAL A 33 -3.32 25.33 -21.93
N LEU A 34 -3.77 24.37 -21.12
CA LEU A 34 -5.18 23.96 -21.08
C LEU A 34 -6.10 24.93 -20.32
N TRP A 35 -5.61 25.51 -19.22
CA TRP A 35 -6.43 26.29 -18.28
C TRP A 35 -5.96 27.75 -18.14
N GLY A 36 -4.96 28.18 -18.91
CA GLY A 36 -4.40 29.53 -18.83
C GLY A 36 -3.73 29.81 -17.48
N PRO A 37 -3.87 31.02 -16.91
CA PRO A 37 -3.27 31.36 -15.61
C PRO A 37 -3.74 30.49 -14.45
N LEU A 38 -5.00 30.00 -14.49
CA LEU A 38 -5.52 29.05 -13.49
C LEU A 38 -4.80 27.69 -13.57
N GLY A 39 -4.17 27.38 -14.70
CA GLY A 39 -3.35 26.17 -14.85
C GLY A 39 -2.20 26.08 -13.86
N ILE A 40 -1.67 27.22 -13.38
CA ILE A 40 -0.60 27.24 -12.38
C ILE A 40 -1.10 26.71 -11.03
N THR A 41 -2.27 27.16 -10.57
CA THR A 41 -2.83 26.71 -9.29
C THR A 41 -3.23 25.24 -9.37
N VAL A 42 -3.85 24.82 -10.48
CA VAL A 42 -4.17 23.42 -10.74
C VAL A 42 -2.91 22.55 -10.76
N ALA A 43 -1.83 22.99 -11.40
CA ALA A 43 -0.57 22.26 -11.45
C ALA A 43 0.06 22.06 -10.06
N VAL A 44 0.02 23.09 -9.20
CA VAL A 44 0.54 23.01 -7.82
C VAL A 44 -0.31 22.07 -6.95
N VAL A 45 -1.63 22.16 -7.03
CA VAL A 45 -2.51 21.25 -6.29
C VAL A 45 -2.31 19.81 -6.77
N HIS A 46 -2.23 19.62 -8.09
CA HIS A 46 -1.99 18.32 -8.70
C HIS A 46 -0.64 17.72 -8.28
N SER A 47 0.44 18.52 -8.28
CA SER A 47 1.76 18.04 -7.87
C SER A 47 1.78 17.60 -6.42
N ILE A 48 1.15 18.35 -5.51
CA ILE A 48 1.06 17.98 -4.10
C ILE A 48 0.32 16.64 -3.94
N LEU A 49 -0.81 16.46 -4.63
CA LEU A 49 -1.59 15.22 -4.59
C LEU A 49 -0.80 14.03 -5.15
N GLN A 50 -0.09 14.23 -6.25
CA GLN A 50 0.68 13.18 -6.92
C GLN A 50 1.92 12.78 -6.11
N VAL A 51 2.65 13.76 -5.55
CA VAL A 51 3.76 13.52 -4.61
C VAL A 51 3.26 12.76 -3.38
N ASN A 52 2.12 13.17 -2.80
CA ASN A 52 1.51 12.46 -1.67
C ASN A 52 1.18 11.00 -2.02
N MET A 53 0.60 10.75 -3.20
CA MET A 53 0.30 9.38 -3.65
C MET A 53 1.54 8.48 -3.69
N TYR A 54 2.67 8.99 -4.19
CA TYR A 54 3.92 8.22 -4.23
C TYR A 54 4.56 8.08 -2.84
N ALA A 55 4.57 9.16 -2.06
CA ALA A 55 5.12 9.15 -0.69
C ALA A 55 4.39 8.12 0.18
N THR A 56 3.06 8.14 0.20
CA THR A 56 2.25 7.16 0.95
C THR A 56 2.49 5.73 0.49
N ALA A 57 2.63 5.48 -0.81
CA ALA A 57 2.95 4.16 -1.34
C ALA A 57 4.30 3.64 -0.84
N LEU A 58 5.34 4.48 -0.81
CA LEU A 58 6.65 4.12 -0.27
C LEU A 58 6.62 3.91 1.25
N THR A 59 5.91 4.78 1.98
CA THR A 59 5.79 4.66 3.43
C THR A 59 5.07 3.38 3.83
N ARG A 60 3.99 2.98 3.13
CA ARG A 60 3.30 1.71 3.42
C ARG A 60 4.22 0.51 3.30
N LEU A 61 5.04 0.46 2.23
CA LEU A 61 6.00 -0.64 2.03
C LEU A 61 7.04 -0.71 3.15
N HIS A 62 7.55 0.43 3.62
CA HIS A 62 8.52 0.47 4.72
C HIS A 62 7.88 0.22 6.10
N SER A 63 6.59 0.53 6.26
CA SER A 63 5.90 0.42 7.54
C SER A 63 5.55 -1.00 7.96
N PHE A 64 5.98 -2.01 7.19
CA PHE A 64 5.68 -3.42 7.43
C PHE A 64 6.11 -3.89 8.83
N GLU A 65 7.35 -3.60 9.21
CA GLU A 65 7.92 -3.98 10.52
C GLU A 65 7.27 -3.23 11.69
N TYR A 66 6.86 -1.98 11.46
CA TYR A 66 6.16 -1.21 12.49
C TYR A 66 4.71 -1.67 12.67
N ALA A 67 4.07 -2.16 11.60
CA ALA A 67 2.72 -2.68 11.63
C ALA A 67 2.60 -3.90 12.54
N THR A 68 3.60 -4.79 12.51
CA THR A 68 3.62 -5.99 13.35
C THR A 68 3.69 -5.65 14.83
N LEU A 69 4.62 -4.76 15.20
CA LEU A 69 4.76 -4.28 16.59
C LEU A 69 3.53 -3.52 17.09
N MET A 70 2.86 -2.74 16.22
CA MET A 70 1.62 -2.07 16.58
C MET A 70 0.50 -3.07 16.87
N PHE A 71 0.43 -4.15 16.10
CA PHE A 71 -0.54 -5.21 16.30
C PHE A 71 -0.33 -5.95 17.62
N GLU A 72 0.89 -6.36 17.93
CA GLU A 72 1.20 -7.05 19.20
C GLU A 72 0.76 -6.22 20.42
N LYS A 73 1.01 -4.90 20.39
CA LYS A 73 0.54 -3.98 21.43
C LYS A 73 -0.98 -3.88 21.48
N LEU A 74 -1.64 -3.88 20.31
CA LEU A 74 -3.10 -3.86 20.21
C LEU A 74 -3.74 -5.07 20.87
N VAL A 75 -3.24 -6.28 20.55
CA VAL A 75 -3.76 -7.53 21.11
C VAL A 75 -3.52 -7.57 22.63
N LYS A 76 -2.32 -7.20 23.08
CA LYS A 76 -2.00 -7.12 24.52
C LYS A 76 -2.92 -6.17 25.27
N SER A 77 -3.29 -5.03 24.67
CA SER A 77 -4.19 -4.05 25.29
C SER A 77 -5.63 -4.54 25.43
N ARG A 78 -6.09 -5.47 24.59
CA ARG A 78 -7.46 -6.03 24.62
C ARG A 78 -7.59 -7.22 25.58
N SER A 79 -6.50 -7.67 26.21
CA SER A 79 -6.44 -8.88 27.03
C SER A 79 -6.95 -10.14 26.33
N ASP A 80 -7.01 -10.12 24.99
CA ASP A 80 -7.56 -11.21 24.18
C ASP A 80 -6.47 -12.23 23.86
N HIS A 81 -6.08 -12.97 24.90
CA HIS A 81 -5.01 -13.98 24.83
C HIS A 81 -5.41 -15.16 23.94
N ALA A 82 -6.70 -15.42 23.74
CA ALA A 82 -7.20 -16.47 22.86
C ALA A 82 -7.01 -16.10 21.38
N ALA A 83 -7.28 -14.84 20.99
CA ALA A 83 -6.96 -14.34 19.65
C ALA A 83 -5.44 -14.37 19.40
N LEU A 84 -4.64 -13.98 20.40
CA LEU A 84 -3.17 -14.05 20.33
C LEU A 84 -2.66 -15.48 20.13
N VAL A 85 -3.21 -16.46 20.86
CA VAL A 85 -2.82 -17.88 20.76
C VAL A 85 -3.20 -18.46 19.39
N ASN A 86 -4.38 -18.18 18.85
CA ASN A 86 -4.77 -18.67 17.52
C ASN A 86 -4.04 -17.97 16.35
N LEU A 87 -3.54 -16.75 16.57
CA LEU A 87 -2.68 -16.05 15.60
C LEU A 87 -1.21 -16.49 15.66
N ILE A 88 -0.70 -16.89 16.84
CA ILE A 88 0.72 -17.24 17.08
C ILE A 88 0.98 -18.76 17.01
N TYR A 89 0.01 -19.61 17.33
CA TYR A 89 0.17 -21.08 17.40
C TYR A 89 -0.36 -21.82 16.15
N LEU A 90 0.03 -21.39 14.96
CA LEU A 90 0.15 -22.30 13.81
C LEU A 90 1.63 -22.61 13.57
N PRO A 91 2.26 -23.50 14.37
CA PRO A 91 3.60 -23.96 14.05
C PRO A 91 3.47 -25.06 12.99
N ALA A 92 4.06 -24.82 11.84
CA ALA A 92 4.70 -25.89 11.10
C ALA A 92 5.87 -25.27 10.34
N VAL A 93 7.02 -25.26 11.00
CA VAL A 93 8.31 -25.22 10.32
C VAL A 93 8.27 -26.34 9.27
N GLN A 94 8.05 -25.99 8.01
CA GLN A 94 8.37 -26.88 6.91
C GLN A 94 9.78 -26.54 6.43
N PRO A 95 10.61 -27.55 6.12
CA PRO A 95 11.95 -27.32 5.63
C PRO A 95 11.88 -26.46 4.37
N MET A 96 12.80 -25.50 4.24
CA MET A 96 13.01 -24.74 3.01
C MET A 96 12.96 -25.71 1.84
N ARG A 97 11.94 -25.58 0.98
CA ARG A 97 11.96 -26.25 -0.32
C ARG A 97 13.02 -25.52 -1.13
N VAL A 98 14.25 -26.01 -1.04
CA VAL A 98 15.38 -25.57 -1.86
C VAL A 98 14.93 -25.74 -3.30
N GLU A 99 14.57 -24.63 -3.95
CA GLU A 99 14.21 -24.68 -5.36
C GLU A 99 15.40 -25.26 -6.13
N PRO A 100 15.19 -26.26 -7.01
CA PRO A 100 16.27 -26.86 -7.77
C PRO A 100 16.97 -25.78 -8.59
N LYS A 101 18.31 -25.89 -8.74
CA LYS A 101 19.17 -24.97 -9.51
C LYS A 101 18.44 -24.44 -10.76
N ARG A 102 17.91 -23.22 -10.64
CA ARG A 102 17.11 -22.57 -11.69
C ARG A 102 18.02 -22.40 -12.90
N HIS A 103 17.70 -23.09 -13.98
CA HIS A 103 18.40 -22.88 -15.24
C HIS A 103 18.12 -21.43 -15.69
N TRP A 104 19.18 -20.63 -15.77
CA TRP A 104 19.11 -19.19 -16.06
C TRP A 104 18.40 -18.91 -17.38
N SER A 105 18.55 -19.79 -18.38
CA SER A 105 17.93 -19.63 -19.70
C SER A 105 16.40 -19.66 -19.69
N LYS A 106 15.77 -20.38 -18.75
CA LYS A 106 14.29 -20.40 -18.61
C LYS A 106 13.78 -19.34 -17.62
N SER A 107 14.62 -18.94 -16.66
CA SER A 107 14.22 -18.02 -15.59
C SER A 107 14.23 -16.56 -16.05
N ILE A 108 15.21 -16.18 -16.89
CA ILE A 108 15.33 -14.82 -17.44
C ILE A 108 14.12 -14.42 -18.28
N PRO A 109 13.66 -15.19 -19.29
CA PRO A 109 12.51 -14.79 -20.11
C PRO A 109 11.23 -14.66 -19.29
N VAL A 110 11.00 -15.54 -18.31
CA VAL A 110 9.84 -15.42 -17.40
C VAL A 110 9.93 -14.17 -16.53
N LEU A 111 11.12 -13.81 -16.03
CA LEU A 111 11.34 -12.59 -15.27
C LEU A 111 11.09 -11.35 -16.13
N LEU A 112 11.64 -11.31 -17.34
CA LEU A 112 11.44 -10.21 -18.29
C LEU A 112 9.96 -10.04 -18.64
N PHE A 113 9.25 -11.14 -18.89
CA PHE A 113 7.82 -11.09 -19.19
C PHE A 113 7.01 -10.54 -18.00
N LYS A 114 7.29 -10.99 -16.77
CA LYS A 114 6.65 -10.45 -15.56
C LYS A 114 6.98 -8.97 -15.35
N LEU A 115 8.22 -8.56 -15.62
CA LEU A 115 8.65 -7.18 -15.51
C LEU A 115 7.94 -6.31 -16.56
N ALA A 116 7.80 -6.79 -17.79
CA ALA A 116 7.10 -6.09 -18.86
C ALA A 116 5.62 -5.85 -18.54
N ILE A 117 4.93 -6.86 -18.00
CA ILE A 117 3.52 -6.71 -17.56
C ILE A 117 3.41 -5.68 -16.44
N ARG A 118 4.31 -5.72 -15.44
CA ARG A 118 4.31 -4.75 -14.34
C ARG A 118 4.61 -3.34 -14.83
N ALA A 119 5.59 -3.20 -15.73
CA ALA A 119 5.95 -1.93 -16.34
C ALA A 119 4.78 -1.37 -17.15
N SER A 120 4.12 -2.19 -17.97
CA SER A 120 2.94 -1.80 -18.74
C SER A 120 1.80 -1.32 -17.84
N ASN A 121 1.47 -2.06 -16.78
CA ASN A 121 0.45 -1.63 -15.83
C ASN A 121 0.82 -0.30 -15.14
N PHE A 122 2.09 -0.15 -14.73
CA PHE A 122 2.59 1.09 -14.15
C PHE A 122 2.49 2.26 -15.14
N SER A 123 2.87 2.06 -16.40
CA SER A 123 2.77 3.08 -17.46
C SER A 123 1.33 3.53 -17.70
N VAL A 124 0.36 2.60 -17.74
CA VAL A 124 -1.06 2.95 -17.90
C VAL A 124 -1.55 3.80 -16.73
N LEU A 125 -1.25 3.38 -15.49
CA LEU A 125 -1.62 4.15 -14.30
C LEU A 125 -0.92 5.51 -14.25
N PHE A 126 0.33 5.58 -14.70
CA PHE A 126 1.09 6.83 -14.78
C PHE A 126 0.45 7.81 -15.78
N VAL A 127 0.04 7.34 -16.96
CA VAL A 127 -0.67 8.16 -17.95
C VAL A 127 -2.00 8.66 -17.40
N ILE A 128 -2.81 7.81 -16.76
CA ILE A 128 -4.06 8.22 -16.11
C ILE A 128 -3.80 9.27 -15.02
N SER A 129 -2.68 9.15 -14.31
CA SER A 129 -2.32 10.10 -13.25
C SER A 129 -2.07 11.52 -13.74
N PHE A 130 -1.82 11.75 -15.04
CA PHE A 130 -1.65 13.09 -15.60
C PHE A 130 -2.95 13.85 -15.84
N VAL A 131 -4.12 13.19 -15.72
CA VAL A 131 -5.39 13.91 -15.73
C VAL A 131 -5.43 14.82 -14.48
N PRO A 132 -5.52 16.15 -14.65
CA PRO A 132 -5.38 17.09 -13.54
C PRO A 132 -6.39 16.78 -12.44
N ILE A 133 -5.89 16.67 -11.21
CA ILE A 133 -6.62 16.34 -9.98
C ILE A 133 -7.32 14.97 -10.02
N ALA A 134 -8.29 14.77 -10.90
CA ALA A 134 -9.11 13.56 -11.01
C ALA A 134 -8.28 12.28 -11.28
N GLY A 135 -7.21 12.38 -12.07
CA GLY A 135 -6.34 11.25 -12.38
C GLY A 135 -5.74 10.60 -11.13
N VAL A 136 -5.33 11.41 -10.14
CA VAL A 136 -4.77 10.92 -8.88
C VAL A 136 -5.80 10.11 -8.08
N PHE A 137 -7.05 10.60 -8.03
CA PHE A 137 -8.13 9.89 -7.35
C PHE A 137 -8.50 8.58 -8.06
N ILE A 138 -8.59 8.60 -9.39
CA ILE A 138 -8.88 7.42 -10.21
C ILE A 138 -7.79 6.36 -10.00
N VAL A 139 -6.51 6.74 -10.04
CA VAL A 139 -5.40 5.81 -9.80
C VAL A 139 -5.47 5.21 -8.40
N ARG A 140 -5.81 6.00 -7.37
CA ARG A 140 -6.02 5.48 -6.02
C ARG A 140 -7.19 4.50 -5.95
N LEU A 141 -8.30 4.81 -6.62
CA LEU A 141 -9.48 3.94 -6.67
C LEU A 141 -9.17 2.60 -7.37
N LEU A 142 -8.52 2.65 -8.53
CA LEU A 142 -8.09 1.46 -9.28
C LEU A 142 -7.11 0.60 -8.49
N ARG A 143 -6.27 1.22 -7.65
CA ARG A 143 -5.32 0.52 -6.78
C ARG A 143 -5.88 0.16 -5.41
N SER A 144 -7.15 0.47 -5.12
CA SER A 144 -7.75 0.27 -3.79
C SER A 144 -7.56 -1.15 -3.27
N GLY A 145 -7.87 -2.17 -4.06
CA GLY A 145 -7.65 -3.57 -3.69
C GLY A 145 -6.21 -3.85 -3.26
N ALA A 146 -5.23 -3.39 -4.05
CA ALA A 146 -3.82 -3.54 -3.72
C ALA A 146 -3.42 -2.77 -2.44
N ILE A 147 -3.98 -1.57 -2.23
CA ILE A 147 -3.74 -0.76 -1.02
C ILE A 147 -4.28 -1.50 0.21
N GLY A 148 -5.52 -1.98 0.19
CA GLY A 148 -6.08 -2.72 1.33
C GLY A 148 -5.39 -4.05 1.60
N TYR A 149 -4.91 -4.72 0.54
CA TYR A 149 -4.06 -5.90 0.69
C TYR A 149 -2.73 -5.57 1.35
N GLN A 150 -2.05 -4.48 0.95
CA GLN A 150 -0.80 -4.02 1.57
C GLN A 150 -0.95 -3.81 3.08
N TYR A 151 -2.09 -3.27 3.52
CA TYR A 151 -2.40 -3.15 4.95
C TYR A 151 -2.60 -4.49 5.64
N SER A 152 -3.03 -5.53 4.91
CA SER A 152 -3.30 -6.86 5.47
C SER A 152 -2.06 -7.77 5.51
N VAL A 153 -1.08 -7.57 4.62
CA VAL A 153 0.09 -8.45 4.51
C VAL A 153 0.85 -8.63 5.84
N PRO A 154 1.13 -7.59 6.65
CA PRO A 154 1.84 -7.79 7.93
C PRO A 154 1.13 -8.76 8.87
N PHE A 155 -0.20 -8.71 8.89
CA PHE A 155 -1.01 -9.57 9.75
C PHE A 155 -1.17 -10.98 9.18
N LEU A 156 -1.33 -11.09 7.85
CA LEU A 156 -1.35 -12.38 7.16
C LEU A 156 -0.02 -13.14 7.35
N ALA A 157 1.10 -12.41 7.32
CA ALA A 157 2.42 -12.97 7.57
C ALA A 157 2.58 -13.55 8.99
N MET A 158 1.87 -13.00 9.97
CA MET A 158 1.80 -13.58 11.32
C MET A 158 0.92 -14.82 11.39
N GLN A 159 -0.28 -14.76 10.80
CA GLN A 159 -1.26 -15.86 10.87
C GLN A 159 -0.84 -17.10 10.10
N LYS A 160 -0.17 -16.91 8.96
CA LYS A 160 0.13 -17.97 7.99
C LYS A 160 1.54 -17.77 7.44
N PRO A 161 2.58 -18.20 8.19
CA PRO A 161 3.95 -18.15 7.70
C PRO A 161 4.21 -19.10 6.53
N LEU A 162 3.31 -20.06 6.25
CA LEU A 162 3.42 -20.98 5.11
C LEU A 162 3.05 -20.30 3.79
N GLN A 163 3.79 -20.66 2.74
CA GLN A 163 3.71 -20.22 1.34
C GLN A 163 2.28 -20.04 0.82
N LEU A 164 1.65 -18.91 1.16
CA LEU A 164 0.48 -18.44 0.49
C LEU A 164 0.93 -17.95 -0.89
N ASN A 165 0.38 -18.56 -1.94
CA ASN A 165 0.32 -17.89 -3.23
C ASN A 165 -0.37 -16.55 -2.99
N GLN A 166 0.42 -15.48 -2.96
CA GLN A 166 -0.07 -14.14 -2.63
C GLN A 166 -1.23 -13.72 -3.53
N GLY A 167 -1.26 -14.23 -4.77
CA GLY A 167 -2.39 -14.05 -5.69
C GLY A 167 -3.68 -14.71 -5.19
N ASP A 168 -3.63 -15.96 -4.75
CA ASP A 168 -4.82 -16.73 -4.38
C ASP A 168 -5.51 -16.12 -3.15
N VAL A 169 -4.73 -15.66 -2.16
CA VAL A 169 -5.25 -14.94 -0.98
C VAL A 169 -5.86 -13.60 -1.38
N PHE A 170 -5.14 -12.85 -2.22
CA PHE A 170 -5.59 -11.56 -2.71
C PHE A 170 -6.95 -11.65 -3.40
N TYR A 171 -7.12 -12.62 -4.30
CA TYR A 171 -8.36 -12.77 -5.07
C TYR A 171 -9.50 -13.36 -4.25
N ARG A 172 -9.21 -14.25 -3.28
CA ARG A 172 -10.25 -14.83 -2.41
C ARG A 172 -10.97 -13.78 -1.57
N GLU A 173 -10.26 -12.78 -1.08
CA GLU A 173 -10.80 -11.72 -0.22
C GLU A 173 -10.78 -10.34 -0.89
N PHE A 174 -10.73 -10.31 -2.23
CA PHE A 174 -10.55 -9.07 -3.00
C PHE A 174 -11.56 -7.99 -2.61
N GLY A 175 -12.85 -8.35 -2.47
CA GLY A 175 -13.89 -7.39 -2.08
C GLY A 175 -13.62 -6.71 -0.74
N ARG A 176 -13.08 -7.44 0.24
CA ARG A 176 -12.71 -6.90 1.56
C ARG A 176 -11.52 -5.96 1.46
N TYR A 177 -10.48 -6.37 0.71
CA TYR A 177 -9.32 -5.52 0.48
C TYR A 177 -9.66 -4.25 -0.31
N ALA A 178 -10.54 -4.36 -1.31
CA ALA A 178 -11.02 -3.21 -2.07
C ALA A 178 -11.80 -2.25 -1.18
N ALA A 179 -12.78 -2.72 -0.40
CA ALA A 179 -13.58 -1.89 0.49
C ALA A 179 -12.71 -1.13 1.50
N PHE A 180 -11.80 -1.84 2.18
CA PHE A 180 -10.86 -1.20 3.10
C PHE A 180 -9.94 -0.21 2.37
N GLY A 181 -9.41 -0.60 1.21
CA GLY A 181 -8.50 0.20 0.40
C GLY A 181 -9.11 1.48 -0.17
N ILE A 182 -10.42 1.49 -0.45
CA ILE A 182 -11.14 2.70 -0.88
C ILE A 182 -11.14 3.72 0.26
N VAL A 183 -11.56 3.30 1.45
CA VAL A 183 -11.65 4.18 2.63
C VAL A 183 -10.26 4.65 3.04
N SER A 184 -9.31 3.73 3.18
CA SER A 184 -7.93 4.04 3.56
C SER A 184 -7.27 4.94 2.52
N GLY A 185 -7.47 4.63 1.24
CA GLY A 185 -6.93 5.39 0.12
C GLY A 185 -7.45 6.81 0.04
N PHE A 186 -8.73 7.04 0.39
CA PHE A 186 -9.33 8.37 0.43
C PHE A 186 -8.83 9.20 1.61
N LEU A 187 -8.73 8.60 2.81
CA LEU A 187 -8.16 9.28 3.97
C LEU A 187 -6.70 9.70 3.70
N GLU A 188 -5.92 8.82 3.07
CA GLU A 188 -4.54 9.10 2.66
C GLU A 188 -4.41 10.10 1.50
N CYS A 189 -5.51 10.67 0.98
CA CYS A 189 -5.39 11.78 0.04
C CYS A 189 -4.93 13.08 0.72
N MET A 190 -5.01 13.18 2.06
CA MET A 190 -4.64 14.36 2.83
C MET A 190 -3.10 14.46 3.04
N PRO A 191 -2.35 15.29 2.29
CA PRO A 191 -0.89 15.23 2.20
C PRO A 191 -0.15 15.48 3.51
N LEU A 192 -0.71 16.25 4.44
CA LEU A 192 -0.05 16.53 5.72
C LEU A 192 -0.38 15.48 6.78
N LEU A 193 -1.55 14.86 6.69
CA LEU A 193 -2.03 13.90 7.69
C LEU A 193 -1.81 12.45 7.29
N SER A 194 -1.41 12.20 6.04
CA SER A 194 -1.28 10.86 5.49
C SER A 194 -0.38 9.94 6.31
N GLY A 195 0.72 10.43 6.88
CA GLY A 195 1.58 9.62 7.76
C GLY A 195 0.87 9.12 9.03
N LEU A 196 0.03 9.96 9.65
CA LEU A 196 -0.77 9.57 10.82
C LEU A 196 -1.91 8.63 10.41
N ILE A 197 -2.54 8.93 9.28
CA ILE A 197 -3.62 8.11 8.70
C ILE A 197 -3.11 6.72 8.35
N ILE A 198 -1.89 6.58 7.81
CA ILE A 198 -1.30 5.25 7.56
C ILE A 198 -1.21 4.43 8.84
N ALA A 199 -0.75 5.03 9.95
CA ALA A 199 -0.70 4.34 11.23
C ALA A 199 -2.10 4.00 11.76
N SER A 200 -3.06 4.91 11.60
CA SER A 200 -4.47 4.67 11.94
C SER A 200 -5.08 3.53 11.12
N ASN A 201 -4.79 3.47 9.81
CA ASN A 201 -5.24 2.41 8.92
C ASN A 201 -4.66 1.04 9.32
N TYR A 202 -3.38 0.97 9.71
CA TYR A 202 -2.81 -0.26 10.26
C TYR A 202 -3.54 -0.72 11.53
N ILE A 203 -3.83 0.19 12.45
CA ILE A 203 -4.56 -0.15 13.69
C ILE A 203 -6.00 -0.56 13.38
N GLY A 204 -6.69 0.17 12.50
CA GLY A 204 -8.05 -0.15 12.06
C GLY A 204 -8.13 -1.52 11.40
N ARG A 205 -7.14 -1.90 10.60
CA ARG A 205 -7.06 -3.24 10.03
C ARG A 205 -6.80 -4.30 11.10
N GLY A 206 -5.96 -4.01 12.08
CA GLY A 206 -5.74 -4.88 13.24
C GLY A 206 -7.01 -5.11 14.05
N PHE A 207 -7.82 -4.07 14.30
CA PHE A 207 -9.11 -4.21 14.97
C PHE A 207 -10.09 -5.06 14.17
N TRP A 208 -10.21 -4.81 12.86
CA TRP A 208 -11.05 -5.62 11.98
C TRP A 208 -10.67 -7.10 12.12
N LEU A 209 -9.39 -7.43 12.07
CA LEU A 209 -8.91 -8.81 12.17
C LEU A 209 -9.26 -9.47 13.51
N LEU A 210 -9.17 -8.72 14.62
CA LEU A 210 -9.55 -9.20 15.94
C LEU A 210 -11.05 -9.48 16.03
N ASP A 211 -11.88 -8.59 15.50
CA ASP A 211 -13.33 -8.78 15.48
C ASP A 211 -13.73 -9.99 14.62
N GLU A 212 -13.05 -10.21 13.48
CA GLU A 212 -13.26 -11.39 12.63
C GLU A 212 -12.85 -12.68 13.35
N SER A 213 -11.70 -12.68 14.03
CA SER A 213 -11.24 -13.82 14.84
C SER A 213 -12.26 -14.18 15.92
N ARG A 214 -12.85 -13.18 16.59
CA ARG A 214 -13.90 -13.40 17.59
C ARG A 214 -15.20 -13.94 16.98
N SER A 215 -15.63 -13.40 15.83
CA SER A 215 -16.86 -13.86 15.18
C SER A 215 -16.79 -15.33 14.79
N ASN A 216 -15.64 -15.79 14.29
CA ASN A 216 -15.43 -17.19 13.91
C ASN A 216 -15.39 -18.16 15.10
N HIS A 217 -15.25 -17.66 16.33
CA HIS A 217 -15.33 -18.47 17.56
C HIS A 217 -16.75 -18.67 18.09
N ILE A 218 -17.71 -17.84 17.67
CA ILE A 218 -19.09 -17.86 18.16
C ILE A 218 -20.01 -18.65 17.21
N SER A 219 -19.58 -18.86 15.96
CA SER A 219 -20.23 -19.71 14.95
C SER A 219 -19.74 -21.15 15.00
#